data_AF-A0A6L4ZT50-F1
#
_entry.id   AF-A0A6L4ZT50-F1
#
_cell.length_a   1.000
_cell.length_b   1.000
_cell.length_c   1.000
_cell.angle_alpha   90.00
_cell.angle_beta   90.00
_cell.angle_gamma   90.00
#
_symmetry.space_group_name_H-M   'P 1'
#
loop_
_entity.id
_entity.type
_entity.pdbx_description
1 polymer ?
#
loop_
_entity_poly.entity_id
_entity_poly.type
_entity_poly.pdbx_seq_one_letter_code
_entity_poly.pdbx_strand_id
1 'polypeptide(L)'
;VFFFSDNKVTGTIKDSDKTWPGKVIWSGKIDDPTSILGEGIALDQLPKPLWLTAFEDNSLPRLGTNDLFFSPDKNNQDPVSAPPIISTQTRHIVVPLDLIIPILGILAFWYSKKRVKLEA
;
A
#
# COMPACT_ATOMS: atom_id res chain seq x y z
N VAL A 1 10.47 1.14 12.30
CA VAL A 1 10.97 2.50 12.68
C VAL A 1 10.49 3.49 11.64
N PHE A 2 9.97 4.64 12.06
CA PHE A 2 9.56 5.73 11.17
C PHE A 2 10.44 6.94 11.45
N PHE A 3 11.00 7.55 10.40
CA PHE A 3 11.92 8.69 10.52
C PHE A 3 11.48 9.82 9.60
N PHE A 4 11.33 11.02 10.16
CA PHE A 4 10.99 12.23 9.42
C PHE A 4 12.23 13.11 9.25
N SER A 5 12.50 13.54 8.02
CA SER A 5 13.66 14.35 7.64
C SER A 5 13.37 15.20 6.41
N ASP A 6 14.36 15.97 5.96
CA ASP A 6 14.31 16.71 4.71
C ASP A 6 14.59 15.83 3.47
N ASN A 7 15.19 14.66 3.67
CA ASN A 7 15.60 13.73 2.61
C ASN A 7 15.34 12.27 3.00
N LYS A 8 15.44 11.36 2.04
CA LYS A 8 15.52 9.92 2.33
C LYS A 8 16.79 9.61 3.12
N VAL A 9 16.64 8.83 4.17
CA VAL A 9 17.75 8.44 5.07
C VAL A 9 18.02 6.95 5.02
N THR A 10 19.24 6.58 5.40
CA THR A 10 19.65 5.21 5.71
C THR A 10 20.08 5.11 7.16
N GLY A 11 19.94 3.93 7.75
CA GLY A 11 20.32 3.67 9.14
C GLY A 11 21.58 2.80 9.24
N THR A 12 22.46 3.12 10.18
CA THR A 12 23.69 2.37 10.48
C THR A 12 23.88 2.18 11.98
N ILE A 13 24.49 1.07 12.38
CA ILE A 13 24.89 0.86 13.78
C ILE A 13 26.28 1.45 13.96
N LYS A 14 26.47 2.30 14.98
CA LYS A 14 27.78 2.86 15.30
C LYS A 14 28.66 1.83 16.01
N ASP A 15 29.97 1.90 15.76
CA ASP A 15 31.02 1.09 16.40
C ASP A 15 30.79 -0.43 16.31
N SER A 16 30.21 -0.91 15.20
CA SER A 16 30.01 -2.33 14.95
C SER A 16 30.33 -2.67 13.49
N ASP A 17 31.08 -3.74 13.27
CA ASP A 17 31.33 -4.34 11.95
C ASP A 17 30.05 -4.91 11.31
N LYS A 18 28.92 -4.89 12.03
CA LYS A 18 27.61 -5.38 11.58
C LYS A 18 26.75 -4.22 11.10
N THR A 19 26.31 -4.32 9.85
CA THR A 19 25.28 -3.46 9.27
C THR A 19 23.96 -3.65 10.02
N TRP A 20 23.23 -2.56 10.25
CA TRP A 20 21.86 -2.64 10.77
C TRP A 20 21.01 -3.52 9.81
N PRO A 21 20.34 -4.59 10.29
CA PRO A 21 19.52 -5.43 9.43
C PRO A 21 18.22 -4.77 8.97
N GLY A 22 17.91 -3.56 9.47
CA GLY A 22 16.72 -2.82 9.10
C GLY A 22 16.66 -2.53 7.59
N LYS A 23 15.51 -2.77 6.97
CA LYS A 23 15.28 -2.52 5.55
C LYS A 23 14.28 -1.40 5.36
N VAL A 24 14.54 -0.51 4.40
CA VAL A 24 13.56 0.50 3.97
C VAL A 24 12.42 -0.21 3.25
N ILE A 25 11.21 -0.15 3.82
CA ILE A 25 9.99 -0.73 3.22
C ILE A 25 9.12 0.33 2.55
N TRP A 26 9.30 1.59 2.93
CA TRP A 26 8.61 2.72 2.33
C TRP A 26 9.46 3.97 2.50
N SER A 27 9.48 4.85 1.50
CA SER A 27 10.18 6.12 1.56
C SER A 27 9.55 7.10 0.58
N GLY A 28 9.15 8.28 1.04
CA GLY A 28 8.52 9.25 0.17
C GLY A 28 8.36 10.62 0.81
N LYS A 29 8.17 11.62 -0.05
CA LYS A 29 7.77 12.96 0.37
C LYS A 29 6.35 12.95 0.90
N ILE A 30 6.10 13.79 1.89
CA ILE A 30 4.79 14.01 2.48
C ILE A 30 4.35 15.43 2.15
N ASP A 31 3.30 15.54 1.34
CA ASP A 31 2.74 16.85 0.96
C ASP A 31 1.80 17.38 2.05
N ASP A 32 1.03 16.49 2.68
CA ASP A 32 0.12 16.82 3.78
C ASP A 32 0.49 16.06 5.08
N PRO A 33 1.33 16.65 5.94
CA PRO A 33 1.71 16.04 7.22
C PRO A 33 0.54 15.82 8.18
N THR A 34 -0.55 16.59 8.06
CA THR A 34 -1.68 16.50 9.01
C THR A 34 -2.43 15.18 8.91
N SER A 35 -2.33 14.51 7.76
CA SER A 35 -2.93 13.19 7.54
C SER A 35 -2.24 12.04 8.29
N ILE A 36 -0.98 12.24 8.72
CA ILE A 36 -0.15 11.18 9.32
C ILE A 36 0.43 11.54 10.69
N LEU A 37 0.53 12.83 11.02
CA LEU A 37 0.99 13.31 12.32
C LEU A 37 -0.20 13.59 13.22
N GLY A 38 -0.11 13.12 14.47
CA GLY A 38 -1.14 13.37 15.48
C GLY A 38 -1.14 14.81 15.99
N GLU A 39 -2.20 15.16 16.71
CA GLU A 39 -2.32 16.44 17.43
C GLU A 39 -1.17 16.56 18.46
N GLY A 40 -0.38 17.62 18.35
CA GLY A 40 0.75 17.89 19.26
C GLY A 40 2.10 18.12 18.59
N ILE A 41 2.22 17.87 17.28
CA ILE A 41 3.42 18.24 16.51
C ILE A 41 3.22 19.61 15.86
N ALA A 42 4.10 20.55 16.18
CA ALA A 42 4.12 21.87 15.60
C ALA A 42 4.62 21.79 14.14
N LEU A 43 3.71 22.00 13.18
CA LEU A 43 4.00 21.81 11.75
C LEU A 43 5.07 22.76 11.20
N ASP A 44 5.26 23.90 11.85
CA ASP A 44 6.29 24.89 11.55
C ASP A 44 7.71 24.43 11.92
N GLN A 45 7.84 23.47 12.83
CA GLN A 45 9.12 22.87 13.22
C GLN A 45 9.55 21.71 12.33
N LEU A 46 8.69 21.29 11.39
CA LEU A 46 9.00 20.19 10.49
C LEU A 46 9.96 20.63 9.38
N PRO A 47 10.86 19.73 8.94
CA PRO A 47 11.72 20.00 7.80
C PRO A 47 10.89 20.24 6.53
N LYS A 48 11.39 21.11 5.66
CA LYS A 48 10.78 21.44 4.36
C LYS A 48 11.84 21.25 3.26
N PRO A 49 11.67 20.30 2.32
CA PRO A 49 10.52 19.39 2.18
C PRO A 49 10.43 18.38 3.32
N LEU A 50 9.24 17.82 3.58
CA LEU A 50 9.07 16.74 4.56
C LEU A 50 9.17 15.38 3.86
N TRP A 51 10.07 14.54 4.34
CA TRP A 51 10.29 13.19 3.86
C TRP A 51 10.09 12.20 5.00
N LEU A 52 9.38 11.10 4.75
CA LEU A 52 9.26 9.98 5.68
C LEU A 52 10.02 8.78 5.12
N THR A 53 10.80 8.11 5.97
CA THR A 53 11.41 6.81 5.68
C THR A 53 10.97 5.80 6.74
N ALA A 54 10.35 4.71 6.27
CA ALA A 54 9.89 3.62 7.12
C ALA A 54 10.81 2.41 6.96
N PHE A 55 11.26 1.89 8.09
CA PHE A 55 12.14 0.73 8.18
C PHE A 55 11.45 -0.43 8.89
N GLU A 56 11.59 -1.62 8.35
CA GLU A 56 11.27 -2.88 9.01
C GLU A 56 12.55 -3.47 9.61
N ASP A 57 12.55 -3.71 10.92
CA ASP A 57 13.66 -4.35 11.64
C ASP A 57 13.14 -5.64 12.29
N ASN A 58 13.48 -6.77 11.68
CA ASN A 58 13.05 -8.11 12.12
C ASN A 58 14.07 -8.78 13.06
N SER A 59 15.01 -8.04 13.65
CA SER A 59 16.03 -8.61 14.52
C SER A 59 15.47 -9.02 15.89
N LEU A 60 15.34 -10.33 16.12
CA LEU A 60 14.85 -10.90 17.38
C LEU A 60 15.74 -12.08 17.86
N PRO A 61 16.42 -11.97 19.02
CA PRO A 61 16.66 -10.72 19.76
C PRO A 61 17.58 -9.79 18.95
N ARG A 62 17.47 -8.48 19.16
CA ARG A 62 18.40 -7.52 18.58
C ARG A 62 19.79 -7.80 19.17
N LEU A 63 20.69 -8.37 18.37
CA LEU A 63 22.03 -8.73 18.80
C LEU A 63 22.88 -7.46 18.98
N GLY A 64 22.92 -6.93 20.21
CA GLY A 64 23.76 -5.79 20.61
C GLY A 64 22.97 -4.65 21.26
N THR A 65 23.70 -3.75 21.93
CA THR A 65 23.16 -2.53 22.57
C THR A 65 23.58 -1.26 21.83
N ASN A 66 24.19 -1.41 20.65
CA ASN A 66 24.79 -0.29 19.94
C ASN A 66 23.71 0.67 19.40
N ASP A 67 24.08 1.93 19.39
CA ASP A 67 23.23 3.02 18.94
C ASP A 67 22.97 2.97 17.43
N LEU A 68 21.75 3.33 17.04
CA LEU A 68 21.31 3.44 15.65
C LEU A 68 21.38 4.89 15.19
N PHE A 69 22.10 5.14 14.10
CA PHE A 69 22.28 6.45 13.51
C PHE A 69 21.59 6.52 12.16
N PHE A 70 20.94 7.66 11.88
CA PHE A 70 20.35 7.95 10.60
C PHE A 70 21.13 9.05 9.90
N SER A 71 21.37 8.87 8.61
CA SER A 71 22.02 9.88 7.78
C SER A 71 21.41 9.91 6.38
N PRO A 72 21.48 11.03 5.64
CA PRO A 72 20.97 11.09 4.28
C PRO A 72 21.56 10.00 3.39
N ASP A 73 20.71 9.33 2.61
CA ASP A 73 21.16 8.34 1.63
C ASP A 73 21.88 9.04 0.48
N LYS A 74 23.21 8.92 0.44
CA LYS A 74 24.04 9.60 -0.57
C LYS A 74 23.92 9.00 -1.97
N ASN A 75 23.43 7.77 -2.08
CA ASN A 75 23.45 7.02 -3.33
C ASN A 75 22.10 7.01 -4.02
N ASN A 76 21.00 7.07 -3.27
CA ASN A 76 19.67 6.93 -3.82
C ASN A 76 18.64 7.77 -3.04
N GLN A 77 18.08 8.79 -3.69
CA GLN A 77 16.99 9.63 -3.17
C GLN A 77 15.63 9.31 -3.82
N ASP A 78 15.53 8.22 -4.57
CA ASP A 78 14.27 7.79 -5.18
C ASP A 78 13.30 7.27 -4.10
N PRO A 79 11.99 7.56 -4.26
CA PRO A 79 10.95 7.00 -3.42
C PRO A 79 10.93 5.46 -3.45
N VAL A 80 10.54 4.86 -2.33
CA VAL A 80 10.32 3.42 -2.20
C VAL A 80 8.85 3.22 -1.87
N SER A 81 8.14 2.49 -2.72
CA SER A 81 6.74 2.13 -2.48
C SER A 81 6.65 0.83 -1.69
N ALA A 82 5.75 0.78 -0.72
CA ALA A 82 5.45 -0.45 0.02
C ALA A 82 4.76 -1.45 -0.91
N PRO A 83 4.97 -2.77 -0.71
CA PRO A 83 4.20 -3.77 -1.42
C PRO A 83 2.70 -3.59 -1.15
N PRO A 84 1.83 -3.80 -2.14
CA PRO A 84 0.40 -3.61 -1.97
C PRO A 84 -0.19 -4.61 -0.96
N ILE A 85 -1.05 -4.13 -0.08
CA ILE A 85 -1.86 -4.99 0.80
C ILE A 85 -3.07 -5.45 -0.02
N ILE A 86 -3.10 -6.73 -0.41
CA ILE A 86 -4.21 -7.31 -1.16
C ILE A 86 -5.30 -7.73 -0.17
N SER A 87 -6.43 -7.02 -0.16
CA SER A 87 -7.63 -7.42 0.57
C SER A 87 -8.59 -8.10 -0.39
N THR A 88 -8.71 -9.44 -0.29
CA THR A 88 -9.70 -10.20 -1.04
C THR A 88 -11.01 -10.27 -0.25
N GLN A 89 -12.09 -9.80 -0.86
CA GLN A 89 -13.45 -10.00 -0.33
C GLN A 89 -14.16 -11.04 -1.18
N THR A 90 -14.38 -12.23 -0.64
CA THR A 90 -15.20 -13.25 -1.29
C THR A 90 -16.67 -12.85 -1.16
N ARG A 91 -17.29 -12.42 -2.26
CA ARG A 91 -18.72 -12.13 -2.30
C ARG A 91 -19.47 -13.31 -2.93
N HIS A 92 -20.33 -13.96 -2.15
CA HIS A 92 -21.28 -14.93 -2.69
C HIS A 92 -22.45 -14.19 -3.33
N ILE A 93 -22.55 -14.25 -4.65
CA ILE A 93 -23.74 -13.78 -5.40
C ILE A 93 -24.62 -15.00 -5.63
N VAL A 94 -25.77 -15.06 -4.96
CA VAL A 94 -26.77 -16.10 -5.22
C VAL A 94 -27.47 -15.73 -6.52
N VAL A 95 -27.30 -16.58 -7.54
CA VAL A 95 -28.01 -16.43 -8.82
C VAL A 95 -29.29 -17.26 -8.73
N PRO A 96 -30.49 -16.65 -8.73
CA PRO A 96 -31.74 -17.38 -8.71
C PRO A 96 -31.97 -18.06 -10.08
N LEU A 97 -31.61 -19.34 -10.17
CA LEU A 97 -31.79 -20.16 -11.37
C LEU A 97 -33.26 -20.18 -11.84
N ASP A 98 -34.21 -20.06 -10.91
CA ASP A 98 -35.64 -20.01 -11.19
C ASP A 98 -36.07 -18.82 -12.06
N LEU A 99 -35.27 -17.75 -12.11
CA LEU A 99 -35.51 -16.60 -12.99
C LEU A 99 -34.88 -16.75 -14.37
N ILE A 100 -33.83 -17.58 -14.51
CA ILE A 100 -33.11 -17.76 -15.78
C ILE A 100 -33.99 -18.54 -16.77
N ILE A 101 -34.61 -19.63 -16.32
CA ILE A 101 -35.44 -20.51 -17.16
C ILE A 101 -36.63 -19.76 -17.80
N PRO A 102 -37.47 -19.00 -17.05
CA PRO A 102 -38.58 -18.28 -17.66
C PRO A 102 -38.11 -17.17 -18.59
N ILE A 103 -37.00 -16.48 -18.30
CA ILE A 103 -36.44 -15.45 -19.18
C ILE A 103 -36.01 -16.07 -20.52
N LEU A 104 -35.29 -17.21 -20.49
CA LEU A 104 -34.90 -17.93 -21.70
C LEU A 104 -36.13 -18.43 -22.48
N GLY A 105 -37.15 -18.93 -21.78
CA GLY A 105 -38.41 -19.36 -22.39
C GLY A 105 -39.15 -18.22 -23.10
N ILE A 106 -39.25 -17.05 -22.45
CA ILE A 106 -39.88 -15.85 -23.04
C ILE A 106 -39.08 -15.38 -24.27
N LEU A 107 -37.76 -15.33 -24.18
CA LEU A 107 -36.90 -14.94 -25.30
C LEU A 107 -37.04 -15.90 -26.49
N ALA A 108 -37.04 -17.21 -26.25
CA ALA A 108 -37.23 -18.23 -27.27
C ALA A 108 -38.61 -18.12 -27.93
N PHE A 109 -39.67 -17.93 -27.14
CA PHE A 109 -41.03 -17.72 -27.64
C PHE A 109 -41.16 -16.44 -28.47
N TRP A 110 -40.50 -15.36 -28.07
CA TRP A 110 -40.51 -14.12 -28.82
C TRP A 110 -39.75 -14.24 -30.14
N TYR A 111 -38.63 -14.95 -30.13
CA TYR A 111 -37.85 -15.27 -31.34
C TYR A 111 -38.63 -16.13 -32.34
N SER A 112 -39.35 -17.14 -31.85
CA SER A 112 -40.15 -18.01 -32.73
C SER A 112 -41.28 -17.23 -33.39
N LYS A 113 -41.98 -16.35 -32.66
CA LYS A 113 -42.99 -15.45 -33.23
C LYS A 113 -42.44 -14.48 -34.26
N LYS A 114 -41.22 -13.98 -34.08
CA LYS A 114 -40.57 -13.12 -35.08
C LYS A 114 -40.22 -13.87 -36.36
N ARG A 115 -39.75 -15.12 -36.28
CA ARG A 115 -39.44 -15.93 -37.46
C ARG A 115 -40.66 -16.23 -38.31
N VAL A 116 -41.77 -16.62 -37.67
CA VAL A 116 -43.03 -16.91 -38.39
C VAL A 116 -43.57 -15.68 -39.14
N LYS A 117 -43.32 -14.46 -38.65
CA LYS A 117 -43.72 -13.21 -39.32
C LYS A 117 -42.79 -12.79 -40.48
N LEU A 118 -41.60 -13.37 -40.60
CA LEU A 118 -40.66 -13.07 -41.70
C LEU A 118 -40.82 -14.04 -42.88
N GLU A 119 -41.48 -15.18 -42.66
CA GLU A 119 -41.74 -16.21 -43.67
C GLU A 119 -43.17 -16.18 -44.23
N ALA A 120 -44.03 -15.26 -43.74
CA ALA A 120 -45.41 -15.04 -44.20
C ALA A 120 -45.55 -13.66 -44.87
#